data_AF-A0A959NE26-F1
#
_entry.id   AF-A0A959NE26-F1
#
_cell.length_a   1.000
_cell.length_b   1.000
_cell.length_c   1.000
_cell.angle_alpha   90.00
_cell.angle_beta   90.00
_cell.angle_gamma   90.00
#
_symmetry.space_group_name_H-M   'P 1'
#
loop_
_entity.id
_entity.type
_entity.pdbx_description
1 polymer ?
#
loop_
_entity_poly.entity_id
_entity_poly.type
_entity_poly.pdbx_seq_one_letter_code
_entity_poly.pdbx_strand_id
1 'polypeptide(L)' 'EKNADLIVLNSLKDEGAGFGVDTNKITIFEKNGQVFRFDQQPKNIVAKDIIDTLIKLYYD' A
#
# COMPACT_ATOMS: atom_id res chain seq x y z
N GLU A 1 -9.25 18.30 -1.63
CA GLU A 1 -9.58 16.87 -1.72
C GLU A 1 -8.68 16.22 -2.75
N LYS A 2 -8.27 14.96 -2.54
CA LYS A 2 -7.47 14.20 -3.52
C LYS A 2 -8.45 13.31 -4.28
N ASN A 3 -8.65 13.55 -5.57
CA ASN A 3 -9.56 12.78 -6.43
C ASN A 3 -8.86 11.52 -6.98
N ALA A 4 -8.30 10.70 -6.08
CA ALA A 4 -7.55 9.50 -6.44
C ALA A 4 -8.42 8.25 -6.28
N ASP A 5 -8.30 7.30 -7.20
CA ASP A 5 -8.98 6.00 -7.12
C ASP A 5 -8.38 5.09 -6.03
N LEU A 6 -7.07 5.24 -5.80
CA LEU A 6 -6.29 4.52 -4.79
C LEU A 6 -5.29 5.47 -4.11
N ILE A 7 -5.16 5.33 -2.80
CA ILE A 7 -4.13 5.99 -2.00
C ILE A 7 -3.34 4.93 -1.25
N VAL A 8 -2.04 4.84 -1.54
CA VAL A 8 -1.11 3.99 -0.79
C VAL A 8 -0.45 4.83 0.30
N LEU A 9 -0.85 4.61 1.54
CA LEU A 9 -0.26 5.27 2.70
C LEU A 9 0.90 4.43 3.23
N ASN A 10 2.11 5.00 3.26
CA ASN A 10 3.24 4.40 3.97
C ASN A 10 3.20 4.80 5.45
N SER A 11 3.48 3.85 6.35
CA SER A 11 3.68 4.19 7.77
C SER A 11 5.09 4.72 7.98
N LEU A 12 5.21 5.97 8.46
CA LEU A 12 6.48 6.56 8.91
C LEU A 12 6.68 6.41 10.43
N LYS A 13 5.67 5.89 11.14
CA LYS A 13 5.71 5.73 12.59
C LYS A 13 6.30 4.40 13.03
N ASP A 14 6.33 3.42 12.14
CA ASP A 14 6.87 2.09 12.41
C ASP A 14 8.38 2.07 12.08
N GLU A 15 9.18 1.62 13.05
CA GLU A 15 10.63 1.51 12.88
C GLU A 15 10.95 0.52 11.74
N GLY A 16 11.89 0.91 10.85
CA GLY A 16 12.20 0.11 9.67
C GLY A 16 11.18 0.20 8.53
N ALA A 17 10.16 1.07 8.60
CA ALA A 17 9.29 1.36 7.47
C ALA A 17 9.60 2.73 6.84
N GLY A 18 9.61 2.78 5.50
CA GLY A 18 9.66 4.04 4.75
C GLY A 18 10.98 4.32 4.04
N PHE A 19 11.54 5.50 4.26
CA PHE A 19 12.70 5.99 3.51
C PHE A 19 14.02 5.47 4.08
N GLY A 20 15.03 5.28 3.22
CA GLY A 20 16.39 4.91 3.63
C GLY A 20 16.58 3.45 4.11
N VAL A 21 15.55 2.61 4.03
CA VAL A 21 15.57 1.19 4.41
C VAL A 21 14.92 0.31 3.33
N ASP A 22 15.08 -1.01 3.38
CA ASP A 22 14.57 -1.90 2.31
C ASP A 22 13.13 -2.41 2.53
N THR A 23 12.55 -2.13 3.69
CA THR A 23 11.19 -2.56 4.06
C THR A 23 10.20 -1.39 4.08
N ASN A 24 8.92 -1.72 3.96
CA ASN A 24 7.83 -0.77 4.11
C ASN A 24 6.61 -1.47 4.70
N LYS A 25 5.75 -0.69 5.36
CA LYS A 25 4.45 -1.11 5.89
C LYS A 25 3.41 -0.14 5.35
N ILE A 26 2.41 -0.66 4.67
CA ILE A 26 1.48 0.18 3.91
C ILE A 26 0.02 -0.12 4.23
N THR A 27 -0.84 0.86 3.99
CA THR A 27 -2.28 0.69 3.92
C THR A 27 -2.79 1.29 2.61
N ILE A 28 -3.55 0.52 1.86
CA ILE A 28 -4.17 0.97 0.61
C ILE A 28 -5.62 1.34 0.92
N PHE A 29 -6.00 2.56 0.56
CA PHE A 29 -7.36 3.06 0.60
C PHE A 29 -7.88 3.18 -0.82
N GLU A 30 -9.04 2.60 -1.09
CA GLU A 30 -9.73 2.68 -2.37
C GLU A 30 -10.91 3.66 -2.27
N LYS A 31 -11.27 4.32 -3.38
CA LYS A 31 -12.25 5.42 -3.41
C LYS A 31 -13.65 5.07 -2.87
N ASN A 32 -14.06 3.81 -2.93
CA ASN A 32 -15.34 3.31 -2.42
C ASN A 32 -15.25 2.85 -0.96
N GLY A 33 -14.13 3.13 -0.27
CA GLY A 33 -13.95 2.91 1.16
C GLY A 33 -13.35 1.56 1.52
N GLN A 34 -12.92 0.74 0.55
CA GLN A 34 -12.18 -0.48 0.86
C GLN A 34 -10.79 -0.16 1.40
N VAL A 35 -10.35 -0.93 2.39
CA VAL A 35 -9.06 -0.73 3.08
C VAL A 35 -8.30 -2.04 3.16
N PHE A 36 -7.09 -2.04 2.61
CA PHE A 36 -6.17 -3.19 2.61
C PHE A 36 -4.94 -2.85 3.45
N ARG A 37 -4.65 -3.67 4.46
CA ARG A 37 -3.52 -3.47 5.37
C ARG A 37 -2.47 -4.52 5.11
N PHE A 38 -1.23 -4.07 5.00
CA PHE A 38 -0.08 -4.93 4.78
C PHE A 38 0.96 -4.64 5.86
N ASP A 39 1.45 -5.71 6.49
CA ASP A 39 2.49 -5.61 7.50
C ASP A 39 3.84 -5.23 6.89
N GLN A 40 4.83 -5.00 7.76
CA GLN A 40 6.17 -4.66 7.32
C GLN A 40 6.78 -5.80 6.51
N GLN A 41 7.21 -5.47 5.31
CA GLN A 41 7.79 -6.43 4.38
C GLN A 41 8.75 -5.74 3.40
N PRO A 42 9.59 -6.50 2.67
CA PRO A 42 10.47 -5.94 1.66
C PRO A 42 9.73 -5.15 0.58
N LYS A 43 10.31 -4.04 0.11
CA LYS A 43 9.69 -3.12 -0.86
C LYS A 43 9.29 -3.78 -2.18
N ASN A 44 10.01 -4.81 -2.62
CA ASN A 44 9.64 -5.59 -3.81
C ASN A 44 8.34 -6.39 -3.60
N ILE A 45 8.10 -6.90 -2.39
CA ILE A 45 6.84 -7.59 -2.06
C ILE A 45 5.71 -6.58 -1.90
N VAL A 46 5.96 -5.43 -1.25
CA VAL A 46 5.00 -4.31 -1.20
C VAL A 46 4.57 -3.89 -2.62
N ALA A 47 5.50 -3.78 -3.56
CA ALA A 47 5.18 -3.42 -4.93
C ALA A 47 4.25 -4.45 -5.61
N LYS A 48 4.50 -5.75 -5.36
CA LYS A 48 3.63 -6.83 -5.84
C LYS A 48 2.23 -6.71 -5.24
N ASP A 49 2.12 -6.52 -3.93
CA ASP A 49 0.83 -6.39 -3.24
C ASP A 49 -0.01 -5.22 -3.74
N ILE A 50 0.63 -4.10 -4.10
CA ILE A 50 -0.06 -2.95 -4.71
C ILE A 50 -0.68 -3.34 -6.06
N ILE A 51 0.08 -4.04 -6.91
CA ILE A 51 -0.40 -4.45 -8.24
C ILE A 51 -1.49 -5.52 -8.13
N ASP A 52 -1.30 -6.51 -7.27
CA ASP A 52 -2.29 -7.57 -7.04
C ASP A 52 -3.61 -6.99 -6.51
N THR A 53 -3.54 -6.00 -5.61
CA THR A 53 -4.72 -5.29 -5.11
C THR A 53 -5.43 -4.53 -6.24
N LEU A 54 -4.68 -3.87 -7.12
CA LEU A 54 -5.23 -3.17 -8.27
C LEU A 54 -5.92 -4.14 -9.24
N ILE A 55 -5.30 -5.28 -9.55
CA ILE A 55 -5.88 -6.32 -10.41
C ILE A 55 -7.20 -6.80 -9.82
N LYS A 56 -7.18 -7.21 -8.53
CA LYS A 56 -8.37 -7.69 -7.82
C LYS A 56 -9.54 -6.71 -7.81
N LEU A 57 -9.25 -5.41 -7.77
CA LEU A 57 -10.28 -4.37 -7.68
C LEU A 57 -10.90 -3.99 -9.03
N TYR A 58 -10.13 -4.09 -10.12
CA TYR A 58 -10.48 -3.46 -11.40
C TYR A 58 -10.46 -4.41 -12.60
N TYR A 59 -9.95 -5.63 -12.44
CA TYR A 59 -9.72 -6.56 -13.55
C TYR A 59 -10.15 -8.01 -13.27
N ASP A 60 -10.54 -8.33 -12.03
CA ASP A 60 -11.23 -9.56 -11.64
C ASP A 60 -12.76 -9.33 -11.60
#